data_AF-A0A838UD25-F1
#
_entry.id   AF-A0A838UD25-F1
#
_cell.length_a   1.000
_cell.length_b   1.000
_cell.length_c   1.000
_cell.angle_alpha   90.00
_cell.angle_beta   90.00
_cell.angle_gamma   90.00
#
_symmetry.space_group_name_H-M   'P 1'
#
loop_
_entity.id
_entity.type
_entity.pdbx_description
1 polymer ?
#
loop_
_entity_poly.entity_id
_entity_poly.type
_entity_poly.pdbx_seq_one_letter_code
_entity_poly.pdbx_strand_id
1 'polypeptide(L)'
;MVELWLAEGQKNDKVIEDNKLRTEVVKKSPFNANVLDYLLANPDLIPEEWKKDEKSNTRHIFFWGTIYRDSLGSLYVRYLCWGDGRWYWGSYCLDYHWNGRSPAAMLTS
;
A
#
# COMPACT_ATOMS: atom_id res chain seq x y z
N MET A 1 -5.23 -15.08 2.87
CA MET A 1 -4.85 -14.20 4.02
C MET A 1 -4.40 -12.85 3.45
N VAL A 2 -4.20 -11.78 4.26
CA VAL A 2 -3.58 -10.55 3.75
C VAL A 2 -2.07 -10.62 3.88
N GLU A 3 -1.36 -10.47 2.76
CA GLU A 3 0.10 -10.40 2.69
C GLU A 3 0.56 -9.02 2.22
N LEU A 4 1.64 -8.52 2.82
CA LEU A 4 2.33 -7.32 2.37
C LEU A 4 3.37 -7.69 1.33
N TRP A 5 3.11 -7.36 0.07
CA TRP A 5 3.97 -7.70 -1.06
C TRP A 5 4.79 -6.49 -1.53
N LEU A 6 6.05 -6.73 -1.86
CA LEU A 6 6.96 -5.78 -2.50
C LEU A 6 7.42 -6.35 -3.85
N ALA A 7 7.40 -5.51 -4.88
CA ALA A 7 8.08 -5.79 -6.14
C ALA A 7 9.59 -5.90 -5.95
N GLU A 8 10.28 -6.67 -6.80
CA GLU A 8 11.75 -6.74 -6.77
C GLU A 8 12.39 -5.36 -6.95
N GLY A 9 11.75 -4.47 -7.72
CA GLY A 9 12.18 -3.08 -7.90
C GLY A 9 12.04 -2.18 -6.67
N GLN A 10 11.36 -2.63 -5.60
CA GLN A 10 11.22 -1.89 -4.33
C GLN A 10 12.20 -2.35 -3.25
N LYS A 11 12.84 -3.52 -3.43
CA LYS A 11 13.72 -4.12 -2.42
C LYS A 11 15.12 -3.50 -2.45
N ASN A 12 15.89 -3.65 -1.37
CA ASN A 12 17.27 -3.19 -1.25
C ASN A 12 17.44 -1.68 -1.53
N ASP A 13 16.57 -0.87 -0.92
CA ASP A 13 16.54 0.60 -1.06
C ASP A 13 16.36 1.11 -2.50
N LYS A 14 15.89 0.25 -3.40
CA LYS A 14 15.54 0.62 -4.77
C LYS A 14 14.20 1.34 -4.81
N VAL A 15 14.06 2.11 -5.88
CA VAL A 15 12.83 2.82 -6.23
C VAL A 15 12.38 2.29 -7.60
N ILE A 16 11.11 1.92 -7.69
CA ILE A 16 10.47 1.54 -8.94
C ILE A 16 9.58 2.68 -9.45
N GLU A 17 9.60 2.87 -10.76
CA GLU A 17 8.72 3.79 -11.47
C GLU A 17 7.27 3.27 -11.46
N ASP A 18 6.35 4.22 -11.44
CA ASP A 18 4.90 4.06 -11.34
C ASP A 18 4.30 3.00 -12.28
N ASN A 19 4.54 3.14 -13.59
CA ASN A 19 3.90 2.31 -14.60
C ASN A 19 4.37 0.85 -14.53
N LYS A 20 5.61 0.64 -14.08
CA LYS A 20 6.18 -0.70 -13.88
C LYS A 20 5.53 -1.36 -12.68
N LEU A 21 5.48 -0.68 -11.53
CA LEU A 21 4.88 -1.24 -10.31
C LEU A 21 3.40 -1.59 -10.52
N ARG A 22 2.64 -0.66 -11.12
CA ARG A 22 1.22 -0.90 -11.40
C ARG A 22 1.03 -2.17 -12.24
N THR A 23 1.83 -2.34 -13.29
CA THR A 23 1.76 -3.51 -14.17
C THR A 23 2.06 -4.82 -13.45
N GLU A 24 2.94 -4.81 -12.45
CA GLU A 24 3.22 -5.99 -11.63
C GLU A 24 2.11 -6.27 -10.62
N VAL A 25 1.58 -5.24 -9.97
CA VAL A 25 0.56 -5.37 -8.93
C VAL A 25 -0.77 -5.87 -9.52
N VAL A 26 -1.19 -5.37 -10.68
CA VAL A 26 -2.47 -5.79 -11.31
C VAL A 26 -2.46 -7.22 -11.82
N LYS A 27 -1.29 -7.82 -12.02
CA LYS A 27 -1.15 -9.24 -12.39
C LYS A 27 -1.36 -10.19 -11.20
N LYS A 28 -1.44 -9.64 -9.99
CA LYS A 28 -1.73 -10.37 -8.75
C LYS A 28 -3.20 -10.18 -8.38
N SER A 29 -3.52 -10.35 -7.11
CA SER A 29 -4.86 -10.12 -6.56
C SER A 29 -4.79 -9.11 -5.42
N PRO A 30 -4.55 -7.81 -5.71
CA PRO A 30 -4.48 -6.80 -4.67
C PRO A 30 -5.82 -6.59 -3.99
N PHE A 31 -5.80 -6.32 -2.69
CA PHE A 31 -7.00 -5.90 -1.98
C PHE A 31 -7.43 -4.50 -2.41
N ASN A 32 -8.74 -4.30 -2.43
CA ASN A 32 -9.37 -3.03 -2.77
C ASN A 32 -9.55 -2.14 -1.53
N ALA A 33 -10.01 -0.90 -1.74
CA ALA A 33 -10.16 0.07 -0.67
C ALA A 33 -11.20 -0.32 0.41
N ASN A 34 -12.13 -1.24 0.11
CA ASN A 34 -13.12 -1.67 1.10
C ASN A 34 -12.48 -2.43 2.26
N VAL A 35 -11.38 -3.16 1.99
CA VAL A 35 -10.62 -3.84 3.06
C VAL A 35 -9.92 -2.82 3.95
N LEU A 36 -9.39 -1.75 3.38
CA LEU A 36 -8.85 -0.64 4.16
C LEU A 36 -9.93 -0.05 5.08
N ASP A 37 -11.12 0.24 4.55
CA ASP A 37 -12.21 0.82 5.35
C ASP A 37 -12.67 -0.14 6.46
N TYR A 38 -12.71 -1.45 6.18
CA TYR A 38 -13.00 -2.47 7.18
C TYR A 38 -11.95 -2.54 8.29
N LEU A 39 -10.65 -2.46 7.94
CA LEU A 39 -9.55 -2.45 8.90
C LEU A 39 -9.54 -1.19 9.78
N LEU A 40 -9.87 -0.02 9.21
CA LEU A 40 -10.01 1.21 9.99
C LEU A 40 -11.15 1.13 11.01
N ALA A 41 -12.24 0.44 10.66
CA ALA A 41 -13.36 0.21 11.57
C ALA A 41 -13.05 -0.86 12.64
N ASN A 42 -12.05 -1.72 12.41
CA ASN A 42 -11.69 -2.84 13.28
C ASN A 42 -10.16 -2.88 13.47
N PRO A 43 -9.54 -1.88 14.11
CA PRO A 43 -8.10 -1.70 14.12
C PRO A 43 -7.33 -2.83 14.83
N ASP A 44 -7.98 -3.56 15.73
CA ASP A 44 -7.43 -4.74 16.42
C ASP A 44 -7.13 -5.91 15.47
N LEU A 45 -7.68 -5.89 14.25
CA LEU A 45 -7.39 -6.87 13.21
C LEU A 45 -6.10 -6.54 12.43
N ILE A 46 -5.58 -5.32 12.56
CA ILE A 46 -4.40 -4.90 11.82
C ILE A 46 -3.16 -5.40 12.57
N PRO A 47 -2.31 -6.23 11.93
CA PRO A 47 -1.15 -6.79 12.62
C PRO A 47 -0.16 -5.71 13.08
N GLU A 48 0.45 -5.91 14.25
CA GLU A 48 1.43 -4.95 14.80
C GLU A 48 2.67 -4.79 13.90
N GLU A 49 3.07 -5.86 13.21
CA GLU A 49 4.18 -5.85 12.26
C GLU A 49 3.93 -5.00 11.00
N TRP A 50 2.69 -4.55 10.78
CA TRP A 50 2.37 -3.62 9.70
C TRP A 50 2.83 -2.19 10.01
N LYS A 51 3.04 -1.85 11.28
CA LYS A 51 3.34 -0.47 11.70
C LYS A 51 4.69 0.02 11.18
N LYS A 52 5.71 -0.85 11.22
CA LYS A 52 7.10 -0.49 10.90
C LYS A 52 7.80 -1.57 10.08
N ASP A 53 8.77 -1.14 9.26
CA ASP A 53 9.71 -2.04 8.59
C ASP A 53 10.85 -2.48 9.53
N GLU A 54 11.72 -3.36 9.02
CA GLU A 54 12.92 -3.87 9.72
C GLU A 54 13.86 -2.74 10.17
N LYS A 55 13.80 -1.58 9.50
CA LYS A 55 14.60 -0.38 9.79
C LYS A 55 13.84 0.59 10.69
N SER A 56 12.75 0.17 11.34
CA SER A 56 11.89 0.98 12.21
C SER A 56 11.20 2.18 11.54
N ASN A 57 11.11 2.19 10.21
CA ASN A 57 10.37 3.22 9.47
C ASN A 57 8.90 2.84 9.34
N THR A 58 8.02 3.83 9.40
CA THR A 58 6.60 3.62 9.11
C THR A 58 6.38 3.06 7.70
N ARG A 59 5.57 1.99 7.62
CA ARG A 59 5.09 1.45 6.34
C ARG A 59 3.84 2.19 5.88
N HIS A 60 3.72 2.36 4.57
CA HIS A 60 2.53 2.87 3.89
C HIS A 60 1.98 1.71 3.05
N ILE A 61 0.86 1.13 3.49
CA ILE A 61 0.34 -0.13 2.96
C ILE A 61 -0.75 0.17 1.95
N PHE A 62 -0.51 -0.18 0.69
CA PHE A 62 -1.31 0.29 -0.44
C PHE A 62 -2.34 -0.75 -0.91
N PHE A 63 -3.57 -0.29 -1.14
CA PHE A 63 -4.71 -1.12 -1.55
C PHE A 63 -5.04 -0.93 -3.03
N TRP A 64 -4.20 -1.52 -3.88
CA TRP A 64 -4.19 -1.33 -5.33
C TRP A 64 -5.40 -1.89 -6.08
N GLY A 65 -6.30 -2.62 -5.41
CA GLY A 65 -7.55 -3.12 -6.00
C GLY A 65 -8.58 -2.02 -6.30
N THR A 66 -8.31 -0.77 -5.91
CA THR A 66 -9.11 0.39 -6.30
C THR A 66 -8.19 1.53 -6.71
N ILE A 67 -8.36 2.02 -7.95
CA ILE A 67 -7.66 3.20 -8.46
C ILE A 67 -8.66 4.33 -8.63
N TYR A 68 -8.40 5.44 -7.97
CA TYR A 68 -9.17 6.68 -8.07
C TYR A 68 -8.57 7.57 -9.15
N ARG A 69 -9.40 8.42 -9.73
CA ARG A 69 -8.98 9.43 -10.71
C ARG A 69 -9.55 10.78 -10.30
N ASP A 70 -8.71 11.81 -10.25
CA ASP A 70 -9.17 13.18 -10.01
C ASP A 70 -9.66 13.87 -11.30
N SER A 71 -10.13 15.12 -11.17
CA SER A 71 -10.62 15.90 -12.31
C SER A 71 -9.56 16.29 -13.33
N LEU A 72 -8.28 16.26 -12.96
CA LEU A 72 -7.13 16.53 -13.84
C LEU A 72 -6.61 15.26 -14.52
N GLY A 73 -7.14 14.10 -14.12
CA GLY A 73 -6.81 12.81 -14.72
C GLY A 73 -5.72 12.04 -13.97
N SER A 74 -5.13 12.61 -12.90
CA SER A 74 -4.14 11.94 -12.07
C SER A 74 -4.76 10.76 -11.33
N LEU A 75 -4.00 9.69 -11.21
CA LEU A 75 -4.44 8.43 -10.60
C LEU A 75 -3.95 8.33 -9.17
N TYR A 76 -4.78 7.80 -8.29
CA TYR A 76 -4.44 7.63 -6.87
C TYR A 76 -4.81 6.26 -6.37
N VAL A 77 -4.05 5.79 -5.38
CA VAL A 77 -4.34 4.59 -4.60
C VAL A 77 -4.38 4.96 -3.11
N ARG A 78 -5.28 4.33 -2.36
CA ARG A 78 -5.38 4.55 -0.91
C ARG A 78 -4.39 3.70 -0.15
N TYR A 79 -3.92 4.21 0.98
CA TYR A 79 -3.03 3.50 1.87
C TYR A 79 -3.41 3.65 3.34
N LEU A 80 -2.87 2.74 4.14
CA LEU A 80 -2.92 2.73 5.60
C LEU A 80 -1.50 2.88 6.16
N CYS A 81 -1.31 3.65 7.23
CA CYS A 81 -0.02 3.75 7.93
C CYS A 81 -0.22 3.98 9.43
N TRP A 82 0.83 3.72 10.23
CA TRP A 82 0.83 3.95 11.68
C TRP A 82 1.71 5.15 12.04
N GLY A 83 1.16 6.06 12.85
CA GLY A 83 1.87 7.20 13.39
C GLY A 83 1.17 7.75 14.63
N ASP A 84 1.90 8.45 15.50
CA ASP A 84 1.34 9.15 16.67
C ASP A 84 0.37 8.31 17.53
N GLY A 85 0.62 7.00 17.64
CA GLY A 85 -0.22 6.10 18.43
C GLY A 85 -1.56 5.71 17.80
N ARG A 86 -1.77 5.94 16.50
CA ARG A 86 -3.00 5.56 15.79
C ARG A 86 -2.76 5.16 14.33
N TRP A 87 -3.76 4.49 13.76
CA TRP A 87 -3.83 4.20 12.33
C TRP A 87 -4.33 5.44 11.56
N TYR A 88 -3.63 5.76 10.49
CA TYR A 88 -3.97 6.80 9.53
C TYR A 88 -4.23 6.19 8.17
N TRP A 89 -4.95 6.94 7.35
CA TRP A 89 -5.16 6.60 5.94
C TRP A 89 -4.95 7.84 5.07
N GLY A 90 -4.66 7.60 3.80
CA GLY A 90 -4.51 8.66 2.81
C GLY A 90 -4.60 8.13 1.40
N SER A 91 -4.33 9.02 0.44
CA SER A 91 -4.21 8.69 -0.98
C SER A 91 -2.83 9.12 -1.48
N TYR A 92 -2.26 8.37 -2.41
CA TYR A 92 -0.97 8.67 -3.02
C TYR A 92 -1.09 8.66 -4.54
N CYS A 93 -0.53 9.68 -5.19
CA CYS A 93 -0.54 9.77 -6.65
C CYS A 93 0.34 8.67 -7.24
N LEU A 94 -0.16 8.03 -8.30
CA LEU A 94 0.57 6.97 -8.97
C LEU A 94 1.85 7.47 -9.62
N ASP A 95 1.88 8.71 -10.12
CA ASP A 95 3.00 9.30 -10.86
C ASP A 95 4.26 9.54 -9.99
N TYR A 96 4.18 9.28 -8.69
CA TYR A 96 5.33 9.33 -7.78
C TYR A 96 6.10 8.01 -7.72
N HIS A 97 7.21 8.06 -6.98
CA HIS A 97 8.14 6.97 -6.79
C HIS A 97 7.72 6.00 -5.67
N TRP A 98 8.04 4.72 -5.85
CA TRP A 98 7.65 3.65 -4.93
C TRP A 98 8.88 2.93 -4.40
N ASN A 99 9.00 2.82 -3.08
CA ASN A 99 10.16 2.19 -2.42
C ASN A 99 9.73 1.04 -1.50
N GLY A 100 10.68 0.48 -0.74
CA GLY A 100 10.45 -0.62 0.20
C GLY A 100 9.48 -0.31 1.35
N ARG A 101 9.14 0.96 1.61
CA ARG A 101 8.15 1.36 2.61
C ARG A 101 6.72 1.38 2.05
N SER A 102 6.55 1.04 0.78
CA SER A 102 5.28 1.09 0.07
C SER A 102 4.77 -0.30 -0.37
N PRO A 103 4.62 -1.28 0.55
CA PRO A 103 4.10 -2.59 0.17
C PRO A 103 2.65 -2.52 -0.29
N ALA A 104 2.27 -3.42 -1.20
CA ALA A 104 0.90 -3.62 -1.62
C ALA A 104 0.22 -4.70 -0.75
N ALA A 105 -1.01 -4.46 -0.32
CA ALA A 105 -1.83 -5.46 0.35
C ALA A 105 -2.41 -6.45 -0.69
N MET A 106 -2.06 -7.72 -0.58
CA MET A 106 -2.41 -8.76 -1.54
C MET A 106 -3.23 -9.87 -0.90
N LEU A 107 -4.19 -10.40 -1.65
CA LEU A 107 -4.85 -11.65 -1.33
C LEU A 107 -3.91 -12.81 -1.65
N THR A 108 -3.66 -13.64 -0.64
CA THR A 108 -2.99 -14.92 -0.81
C THR A 108 -3.99 -16.07 -0.82
N SER A 109 -3.72 -17.05 -1.69
CA SER A 109 -4.38 -18.36 -1.73
C SER A 109 -3.87 -19.27 -0.62
#